data_AF-A0AAX2BK26-F1
#
_entry.id   AF-A0AAX2BK26-F1
#
_cell.length_a   1.000
_cell.length_b   1.000
_cell.length_c   1.000
_cell.angle_alpha   90.00
_cell.angle_beta   90.00
_cell.angle_gamma   90.00
#
_symmetry.space_group_name_H-M   'P 1'
#
loop_
_entity.id
_entity.type
_entity.pdbx_description
1 polymer ?
#
loop_
_entity_poly.entity_id
_entity_poly.type
_entity_poly.pdbx_seq_one_letter_code
_entity_poly.pdbx_strand_id
1 'polypeptide(L)'
;MAVLMQVMPNGGGYGNVKLFDKATVRKFTRSSSEDVASGLGWRANGNASMTPTFDVLASSETYGHTGWTGTMTSIDPINHMAIVILSNRPNSPVADPKINPNVFVSGLLPAATYGWIVDQICGALK
;
A
#
# COMPACT_ATOMS: atom_id res chain seq x y z
N MET A 1 1.09 2.25 -13.30
CA MET A 1 1.40 2.18 -11.85
C MET A 1 2.52 1.17 -11.55
N ALA A 2 2.43 -0.10 -11.97
CA ALA A 2 3.46 -1.12 -11.68
C ALA A 2 4.91 -0.69 -11.98
N VAL A 3 5.17 -0.11 -13.16
CA VAL A 3 6.50 0.44 -13.53
C VAL A 3 6.99 1.49 -12.52
N LEU A 4 6.11 2.41 -12.10
CA LEU A 4 6.45 3.45 -11.14
C LEU A 4 6.73 2.87 -9.75
N MET A 5 5.94 1.87 -9.31
CA MET A 5 6.18 1.21 -8.02
C MET A 5 7.52 0.47 -8.02
N GLN A 6 7.89 -0.16 -9.14
CA GLN A 6 9.16 -0.89 -9.28
C GLN A 6 10.40 0.03 -9.19
N VAL A 7 10.26 1.34 -9.42
CA VAL A 7 11.36 2.31 -9.25
C VAL A 7 11.93 2.25 -7.83
N MET A 8 11.06 2.10 -6.82
CA MET A 8 11.43 2.17 -5.42
C MET A 8 12.26 0.96 -4.95
N PRO A 9 11.80 -0.31 -5.10
CA PRO A 9 12.59 -1.48 -4.71
C PRO A 9 13.85 -1.65 -5.58
N ASN A 10 13.87 -1.10 -6.80
CA ASN A 10 15.08 -1.07 -7.64
C ASN A 10 16.12 -0.03 -7.17
N GLY A 11 15.83 0.76 -6.14
CA GLY A 11 16.74 1.77 -5.62
C GLY A 11 16.76 3.07 -6.41
N GLY A 12 15.66 3.41 -7.07
CA GLY A 12 15.40 4.73 -7.65
C GLY A 12 15.34 4.76 -9.17
N GLY A 13 15.20 3.62 -9.86
CA GLY A 13 15.15 3.58 -11.32
C GLY A 13 14.44 2.36 -11.91
N TYR A 14 14.17 2.43 -13.20
CA TYR A 14 13.58 1.32 -13.97
C TYR A 14 14.24 1.25 -15.35
N GLY A 15 14.77 0.08 -15.70
CA GLY A 15 15.60 -0.09 -16.88
C GLY A 15 16.80 0.87 -16.86
N ASN A 16 16.97 1.64 -17.94
CA ASN A 16 18.07 2.60 -18.09
C ASN A 16 17.74 4.01 -17.53
N VAL A 17 16.57 4.20 -16.93
CA VAL A 17 16.13 5.50 -16.39
C VAL A 17 16.31 5.53 -14.89
N LYS A 18 17.06 6.53 -14.39
CA LYS A 18 17.24 6.81 -12.97
C LYS A 18 16.47 8.07 -12.58
N LEU A 19 15.59 7.96 -11.59
CA LEU A 19 14.81 9.07 -11.02
C LEU A 19 15.39 9.55 -9.69
N PHE A 20 15.84 8.61 -8.86
CA PHE A 20 16.39 8.90 -7.53
C PHE A 20 17.68 8.10 -7.30
N ASP A 21 18.51 8.55 -6.37
CA ASP A 21 19.56 7.69 -5.81
C ASP A 21 19.00 6.81 -4.68
N LYS A 22 19.75 5.74 -4.35
CA LYS A 22 19.38 4.82 -3.28
C LYS A 22 19.25 5.52 -1.92
N ALA A 23 20.00 6.58 -1.67
CA ALA A 23 19.94 7.32 -0.41
C ALA A 23 18.62 8.09 -0.26
N THR A 24 18.13 8.66 -1.36
CA THR A 24 16.87 9.37 -1.47
C THR A 24 15.70 8.41 -1.32
N VAL A 25 15.74 7.25 -1.99
CA VAL A 25 14.75 6.18 -1.78
C VAL A 25 14.66 5.81 -0.31
N ARG A 26 15.79 5.51 0.34
CA ARG A 26 15.81 5.21 1.79
C ARG A 26 15.25 6.35 2.63
N LYS A 27 15.52 7.60 2.28
CA LYS A 27 14.99 8.76 3.01
C LYS A 27 13.47 8.85 2.88
N PHE A 28 12.90 8.52 1.72
CA PHE A 28 11.46 8.54 1.52
C PHE A 28 10.73 7.41 2.23
N THR A 29 11.31 6.21 2.21
CA THR A 29 10.65 5.00 2.70
C THR A 29 10.89 4.72 4.19
N ARG A 30 11.82 5.45 4.83
CA ARG A 30 12.07 5.33 6.27
C ARG A 30 10.89 5.87 7.07
N SER A 31 10.45 5.09 8.07
CA SER A 31 9.49 5.54 9.07
C SER A 31 9.96 6.78 9.84
N SER A 32 9.02 7.66 10.16
CA SER A 32 9.21 8.83 11.02
C SER A 32 9.37 8.40 12.48
N SER A 33 10.08 9.23 13.26
CA SER A 33 10.20 9.08 14.71
C SER A 33 8.92 9.45 15.46
N GLU A 34 8.13 10.37 14.89
CA GLU A 34 6.88 10.88 15.46
C GLU A 34 5.72 9.92 15.19
N ASP A 35 5.71 9.30 14.01
CA ASP A 35 4.75 8.26 13.65
C ASP A 35 5.45 7.17 12.81
N VAL A 36 5.64 6.01 13.43
CA VAL A 36 6.30 4.87 12.78
C VAL A 36 5.49 4.31 11.60
N ALA A 37 4.19 4.62 11.53
CA ALA A 37 3.33 4.23 10.41
C ALA A 37 3.41 5.19 9.20
N SER A 38 4.22 6.25 9.30
CA SER A 38 4.37 7.29 8.28
C SER A 38 5.82 7.44 7.83
N GLY A 39 6.03 7.73 6.55
CA GLY A 39 7.30 8.14 5.93
C GLY A 39 7.11 9.40 5.10
N LEU A 40 8.12 9.84 4.35
CA LEU A 40 7.98 11.04 3.50
C LEU A 40 7.15 10.72 2.26
N GLY A 41 5.83 10.97 2.36
CA GLY A 41 4.86 10.69 1.30
C GLY A 41 4.38 9.24 1.24
N TRP A 42 4.75 8.42 2.22
CA TRP A 42 4.40 7.00 2.30
C TRP A 42 3.74 6.67 3.63
N ARG A 43 2.86 5.66 3.62
CA ARG A 43 2.60 4.86 4.81
C ARG A 43 3.67 3.78 4.92
N ALA A 44 4.12 3.51 6.13
CA ALA A 44 5.13 2.51 6.44
C ALA A 44 4.56 1.45 7.38
N ASN A 45 4.97 0.19 7.24
CA ASN A 45 4.51 -0.92 8.06
C ASN A 45 5.22 -0.98 9.43
N GLY A 46 5.31 0.17 10.11
CA GLY A 46 6.09 0.30 11.34
C GLY A 46 5.42 -0.25 12.61
N ASN A 47 4.12 -0.57 12.56
CA ASN A 47 3.41 -1.19 13.69
C ASN A 47 2.11 -1.90 13.23
N ALA A 48 1.48 -2.64 14.14
CA ALA A 48 0.29 -3.45 13.88
C ALA A 48 -0.97 -2.66 13.44
N SER A 49 -1.01 -1.33 13.59
CA SER A 49 -2.12 -0.53 13.05
C SER A 49 -2.19 -0.57 11.52
N MET A 50 -1.07 -0.94 10.86
CA MET A 50 -0.99 -1.05 9.41
C MET A 50 -1.32 -2.45 8.88
N THR A 51 -1.54 -3.45 9.74
CA THR A 51 -1.96 -4.80 9.34
C THR A 51 -3.18 -4.79 8.40
N PRO A 52 -4.23 -3.98 8.61
CA PRO A 52 -5.33 -3.92 7.65
C PRO A 52 -4.88 -3.48 6.26
N THR A 53 -3.85 -2.65 6.12
CA THR A 53 -3.37 -2.16 4.81
C THR A 53 -2.34 -3.10 4.18
N PHE A 54 -1.38 -3.58 4.96
CA PHE A 54 -0.19 -4.28 4.46
C PHE A 54 -0.14 -5.76 4.79
N ASP A 55 -1.09 -6.32 5.54
CA ASP A 55 -1.13 -7.73 5.96
C ASP A 55 -0.09 -8.09 7.05
N VAL A 56 -0.36 -9.17 7.79
CA VAL A 56 0.51 -9.79 8.79
C VAL A 56 1.76 -10.44 8.20
N LEU A 57 1.74 -10.84 6.93
CA LEU A 57 2.84 -11.54 6.25
C LEU A 57 3.85 -10.59 5.59
N ALA A 58 3.53 -9.31 5.49
CA ALA A 58 4.44 -8.29 4.97
C ALA A 58 5.55 -7.95 5.95
N SER A 59 6.73 -7.64 5.41
CA SER A 59 7.88 -7.23 6.23
C SER A 59 7.61 -5.88 6.91
N SER A 60 8.32 -5.61 8.02
CA SER A 60 8.28 -4.30 8.70
C SER A 60 8.83 -3.15 7.84
N GLU A 61 9.57 -3.47 6.77
CA GLU A 61 10.11 -2.50 5.81
C GLU A 61 9.13 -2.22 4.66
N THR A 62 7.92 -2.79 4.71
CA THR A 62 6.89 -2.57 3.69
C THR A 62 6.37 -1.14 3.76
N TYR A 63 6.20 -0.52 2.60
CA TYR A 63 5.63 0.82 2.48
C TYR A 63 4.68 0.92 1.30
N GLY A 64 3.81 1.93 1.34
CA GLY A 64 2.76 2.04 0.35
C GLY A 64 1.81 3.20 0.60
N HIS A 65 0.67 3.18 -0.08
CA HIS A 65 -0.35 4.20 0.06
C HIS A 65 -1.72 3.66 -0.34
N THR A 66 -2.78 4.22 0.25
CA THR A 66 -4.17 3.96 -0.16
C THR A 66 -4.79 5.21 -0.77
N GLY A 67 -5.64 5.05 -1.77
CA GLY A 67 -6.48 6.11 -2.32
C GLY A 67 -7.93 5.92 -1.85
N TRP A 68 -8.62 7.03 -1.60
CA TRP A 68 -10.04 7.01 -1.24
C TRP A 68 -10.90 6.27 -2.27
N THR A 69 -10.52 6.33 -3.55
CA THR A 69 -11.18 5.63 -4.65
C THR A 69 -11.03 4.11 -4.62
N GLY A 70 -10.31 3.54 -3.64
CA GLY A 70 -10.09 2.10 -3.52
C GLY A 70 -8.79 1.61 -4.14
N THR A 71 -7.87 2.51 -4.50
CA THR A 71 -6.53 2.12 -4.98
C THR A 71 -5.61 1.83 -3.80
N MET A 72 -4.70 0.88 -3.95
CA MET A 72 -3.68 0.60 -2.95
C MET A 72 -2.39 0.16 -3.63
N THR A 73 -1.26 0.60 -3.08
CA THR A 73 0.07 0.09 -3.43
C THR A 73 0.75 -0.42 -2.16
N SER A 74 1.36 -1.60 -2.23
CA SER A 74 2.17 -2.19 -1.18
C SER A 74 3.49 -2.65 -1.78
N ILE A 75 4.61 -2.18 -1.24
CA ILE A 75 5.96 -2.48 -1.72
C ILE A 75 6.75 -3.07 -0.56
N ASP A 76 7.10 -4.34 -0.68
CA ASP A 76 7.92 -5.05 0.29
C ASP A 76 9.33 -5.27 -0.29
N PRO A 77 10.32 -4.45 0.11
CA PRO A 77 11.66 -4.55 -0.42
C PRO A 77 12.41 -5.81 0.04
N ILE A 78 11.97 -6.43 1.15
CA ILE A 78 12.58 -7.66 1.69
C ILE A 78 12.12 -8.87 0.90
N ASN A 79 10.83 -8.94 0.60
CA ASN A 79 10.25 -10.00 -0.24
C ASN A 79 10.35 -9.71 -1.74
N HIS A 80 11.04 -8.64 -2.15
CA HIS A 80 11.19 -8.21 -3.54
C HIS A 80 9.87 -8.13 -4.32
N MET A 81 8.82 -7.63 -3.68
CA MET A 81 7.47 -7.65 -4.19
C MET A 81 6.84 -6.26 -4.21
N ALA A 82 6.03 -6.00 -5.24
CA ALA A 82 5.16 -4.83 -5.30
C ALA A 82 3.75 -5.27 -5.74
N ILE A 83 2.75 -4.96 -4.91
CA ILE A 83 1.34 -5.23 -5.17
C ILE A 83 0.66 -3.89 -5.50
N VAL A 84 -0.14 -3.89 -6.57
CA VAL A 84 -0.94 -2.74 -6.98
C VAL A 84 -2.38 -3.18 -7.16
N ILE A 85 -3.27 -2.59 -6.34
CA ILE A 85 -4.71 -2.76 -6.44
C ILE A 85 -5.28 -1.48 -7.04
N LEU A 86 -5.94 -1.59 -8.19
CA LEU A 86 -6.68 -0.50 -8.82
C LEU A 86 -8.15 -0.88 -8.85
N SER A 87 -8.93 -0.28 -7.95
CA SER A 87 -10.38 -0.44 -7.90
C SER A 87 -11.08 0.91 -7.99
N ASN A 88 -12.41 0.87 -8.01
CA ASN A 88 -13.29 2.03 -8.07
C ASN A 88 -14.32 1.99 -6.94
N ARG A 89 -13.89 1.72 -5.70
CA ARG A 89 -14.73 1.57 -4.49
C ARG A 89 -15.94 2.54 -4.43
N PRO A 90 -15.81 3.87 -4.57
CA PRO A 90 -16.97 4.76 -4.46
C PRO A 90 -17.97 4.63 -5.62
N ASN A 91 -17.71 3.82 -6.64
CA ASN A 91 -18.61 3.58 -7.78
C ASN A 91 -19.60 2.44 -7.51
N SER A 92 -20.25 2.49 -6.35
CA SER A 92 -21.43 1.69 -6.01
C SER A 92 -22.43 2.59 -5.29
N PRO A 93 -23.69 2.18 -5.07
CA PRO A 93 -24.59 2.94 -4.22
C PRO A 93 -24.01 3.16 -2.80
N VAL A 94 -24.43 4.24 -2.16
CA VAL A 94 -24.20 4.45 -0.72
C VAL A 94 -24.96 3.36 0.05
N ALA A 95 -24.31 2.72 1.02
CA ALA A 95 -24.87 1.59 1.75
C ALA A 95 -26.05 2.00 2.62
N ASP A 96 -25.88 3.04 3.45
CA ASP A 96 -26.95 3.67 4.21
C ASP A 96 -26.69 5.18 4.33
N PRO A 97 -27.37 6.02 3.53
CA PRO A 97 -27.18 7.47 3.55
C PRO A 97 -27.54 8.13 4.88
N LYS A 98 -28.41 7.52 5.71
CA LYS A 98 -28.84 8.09 6.99
C LYS A 98 -27.82 7.81 8.09
N ILE A 99 -27.15 6.65 8.04
CA ILE A 99 -26.11 6.27 9.00
C ILE A 99 -24.78 6.93 8.63
N ASN A 100 -24.32 6.76 7.37
CA ASN A 100 -23.07 7.33 6.91
C ASN A 100 -23.09 7.53 5.39
N PRO A 101 -23.22 8.78 4.89
CA PRO A 101 -23.28 9.05 3.46
C PRO A 101 -21.96 8.79 2.71
N ASN A 102 -20.87 8.50 3.44
CA ASN A 102 -19.54 8.25 2.87
C ASN A 102 -19.16 6.77 2.82
N VAL A 103 -20.09 5.86 3.14
CA VAL A 103 -19.87 4.41 3.03
C VAL A 103 -20.64 3.86 1.85
N PHE A 104 -19.91 3.31 0.87
CA PHE A 104 -20.45 2.68 -0.32
C PHE A 104 -20.57 1.17 -0.13
N VAL A 105 -21.53 0.51 -0.80
CA VAL A 105 -21.76 -0.95 -0.69
C VAL A 105 -20.49 -1.76 -0.93
N SER A 106 -19.71 -1.41 -1.95
CA SER A 106 -18.41 -2.03 -2.25
C SER A 106 -17.43 -1.95 -1.07
N GLY A 107 -17.56 -0.92 -0.23
CA GLY A 107 -16.71 -0.69 0.93
C GLY A 107 -16.97 -1.62 2.09
N LEU A 108 -18.04 -2.41 2.04
CA LEU A 108 -18.38 -3.46 3.00
C LEU A 108 -17.87 -4.84 2.57
N LEU A 109 -17.34 -4.97 1.35
CA LEU A 109 -16.81 -6.23 0.85
C LEU A 109 -15.41 -6.51 1.43
N PRO A 110 -15.00 -7.79 1.59
CA PRO A 110 -13.66 -8.15 2.08
C PRO A 110 -12.52 -7.54 1.26
N ALA A 111 -12.70 -7.40 -0.06
CA ALA A 111 -11.73 -6.76 -0.95
C ALA A 111 -11.39 -5.32 -0.56
N ALA A 112 -12.26 -4.67 0.21
CA ALA A 112 -12.16 -3.28 0.58
C ALA A 112 -11.26 -3.02 1.82
N THR A 113 -10.86 -4.07 2.54
CA THR A 113 -9.86 -3.95 3.60
C THR A 113 -8.44 -4.00 3.06
N TYR A 114 -8.20 -4.36 1.79
CA TYR A 114 -6.90 -4.56 1.14
C TYR A 114 -6.05 -5.69 1.72
N GLY A 115 -5.83 -5.70 3.05
CA GLY A 115 -5.02 -6.70 3.75
C GLY A 115 -5.39 -8.12 3.35
N TRP A 116 -6.67 -8.47 3.34
CA TRP A 116 -7.12 -9.79 2.90
C TRP A 116 -6.61 -10.21 1.50
N ILE A 117 -6.55 -9.29 0.54
CA ILE A 117 -6.00 -9.57 -0.80
C ILE A 117 -4.48 -9.76 -0.72
N VAL A 118 -3.80 -8.93 0.07
CA VAL A 118 -2.35 -9.00 0.29
C VAL A 118 -1.98 -10.32 0.97
N ASP A 119 -2.71 -10.76 2.01
CA ASP A 119 -2.56 -12.06 2.69
C ASP A 119 -2.54 -13.21 1.69
N GLN A 120 -3.52 -13.24 0.77
CA GLN A 120 -3.61 -14.31 -0.21
C GLN A 120 -2.44 -14.30 -1.20
N ILE A 121 -1.98 -13.11 -1.61
CA ILE A 121 -0.84 -12.97 -2.54
C ILE A 121 0.46 -13.36 -1.84
N CYS A 122 0.72 -12.80 -0.66
CA CYS A 122 1.89 -13.10 0.17
C CYS A 122 1.96 -14.59 0.52
N GLY A 123 0.83 -15.19 0.87
CA GLY A 123 0.74 -16.61 1.23
C GLY A 123 0.93 -17.56 0.04
N ALA A 124 0.59 -17.14 -1.19
CA ALA A 124 0.77 -17.97 -2.39
C ALA A 124 2.19 -17.92 -2.97
N LEU A 125 2.99 -16.92 -2.60
CA LEU A 125 4.34 -16.69 -3.13
C LEU A 125 5.47 -17.12 -2.18
N LYS A 126 5.12 -17.63 -0.99
CA LYS A 126 6.05 -18.24 -0.01
C LYS A 126 5.96 -19.76 -0.09
#